data_AF-A0A5C7X7N6-F1
#
_entry.id   AF-A0A5C7X7N6-F1
#
_cell.length_a   1.000
_cell.length_b   1.000
_cell.length_c   1.000
_cell.angle_alpha   90.00
_cell.angle_beta   90.00
_cell.angle_gamma   90.00
#
_symmetry.space_group_name_H-M   'P 1'
#
loop_
_entity.id
_entity.type
_entity.pdbx_description
1 polymer ?
#
loop_
_entity_poly.entity_id
_entity_poly.type
_entity_poly.pdbx_seq_one_letter_code
_entity_poly.pdbx_strand_id
1 'polypeptide(L)'
;MQAYDTQHLPTDLRNWINARLLRPLLYFEGGWEKWWQSDFPAWLDTVNDTQYDFRREVRDGGIIIDWVVNGNSDSPTNAIELKAQTHKTTKSSFVNQVGKDLDALRELSPFDYPVRMSLIAVIDQTTFEAMVERDFVPLTKTSQVAFLSRTL
;
A
#
# COMPACT_ATOMS: atom_id res chain seq x y z
N MET A 1 16.59 10.53 8.48
CA MET A 1 15.36 9.73 8.28
C MET A 1 15.45 8.54 9.21
N GLN A 2 14.35 8.15 9.84
CA GLN A 2 14.30 6.98 10.71
C GLN A 2 13.75 5.78 9.96
N ALA A 3 14.17 4.58 10.36
CA ALA A 3 13.56 3.35 9.87
C ALA A 3 12.11 3.26 10.37
N TYR A 4 11.22 2.80 9.50
CA TYR A 4 9.83 2.50 9.83
C TYR A 4 9.67 1.01 10.16
N ASP A 5 9.02 0.72 11.28
CA ASP A 5 8.62 -0.63 11.65
C ASP A 5 7.29 -0.99 10.97
N THR A 6 7.36 -1.83 9.94
CA THR A 6 6.19 -2.26 9.16
C THR A 6 5.19 -3.09 9.95
N GLN A 7 5.52 -3.54 11.16
CA GLN A 7 4.55 -4.17 12.07
C GLN A 7 3.48 -3.17 12.56
N HIS A 8 3.79 -1.86 12.58
CA HIS A 8 2.82 -0.82 12.95
C HIS A 8 1.86 -0.43 11.82
N LEU A 9 2.17 -0.83 10.58
CA LEU A 9 1.43 -0.47 9.38
C LEU A 9 -0.09 -0.69 9.46
N PRO A 10 -0.61 -1.80 10.04
CA PRO A 10 -2.05 -2.00 10.15
C PRO A 10 -2.71 -0.94 11.05
N THR A 11 -2.07 -0.62 12.18
CA THR A 11 -2.57 0.37 13.14
C THR A 11 -2.48 1.78 12.55
N ASP A 12 -1.37 2.10 11.89
CA ASP A 12 -1.15 3.41 11.29
C ASP A 12 -2.08 3.65 10.10
N LEU A 13 -2.28 2.67 9.21
CA LEU A 13 -3.24 2.76 8.11
C LEU A 13 -4.67 2.96 8.62
N ARG A 14 -5.05 2.28 9.71
CA ARG A 14 -6.35 2.49 10.36
C ARG A 14 -6.50 3.91 10.91
N ASN A 15 -5.47 4.43 11.55
CA ASN A 15 -5.51 5.78 12.12
C ASN A 15 -5.54 6.84 11.00
N TRP A 16 -4.74 6.65 9.96
CA TRP A 16 -4.71 7.49 8.77
C TRP A 16 -6.07 7.53 8.07
N ILE A 17 -6.66 6.36 7.76
CA ILE A 17 -7.95 6.31 7.08
C ILE A 17 -9.05 6.99 7.90
N ASN A 18 -9.06 6.81 9.22
CA ASN A 18 -10.02 7.46 10.11
C ASN A 18 -9.83 8.98 10.15
N ALA A 19 -8.59 9.47 10.07
CA ALA A 19 -8.29 10.89 10.01
C ALA A 19 -8.69 11.53 8.67
N ARG A 20 -8.69 10.75 7.57
CA ARG A 20 -8.92 11.27 6.21
C ARG A 20 -10.33 11.06 5.67
N LEU A 21 -10.99 9.94 5.98
CA LEU A 21 -12.32 9.60 5.44
C LEU A 21 -13.49 10.16 6.25
N LEU A 22 -13.30 11.29 6.93
CA LEU A 22 -14.43 12.08 7.45
C LEU A 22 -15.23 12.78 6.33
N ARG A 23 -14.76 12.73 5.06
CA ARG A 23 -15.45 13.25 3.86
C ARG A 23 -15.21 12.36 2.63
N PRO A 24 -16.19 12.19 1.73
CA PRO A 24 -16.02 11.39 0.52
C PRO A 24 -15.03 12.08 -0.44
N LEU A 25 -13.93 11.38 -0.74
CA LEU A 25 -12.92 11.80 -1.71
C LEU A 25 -13.39 11.44 -3.13
N LEU A 26 -14.23 12.29 -3.71
CA LEU A 26 -14.88 12.04 -5.00
C LEU A 26 -13.92 12.19 -6.20
N TYR A 27 -12.82 12.94 -6.04
CA TYR A 27 -11.81 13.10 -7.10
C TYR A 27 -10.46 13.53 -6.51
N PHE A 28 -9.41 12.73 -6.77
CA PHE A 28 -8.01 13.12 -6.60
C PHE A 28 -7.34 13.07 -7.96
N GLU A 29 -6.71 14.17 -8.36
CA GLU A 29 -5.87 14.19 -9.57
C GLU A 29 -4.70 13.21 -9.39
N GLY A 30 -4.57 12.26 -10.33
CA GLY A 30 -3.63 11.13 -10.19
C GLY A 30 -4.21 9.88 -9.54
N GLY A 31 -5.45 9.92 -9.06
CA GLY A 31 -6.16 8.76 -8.50
C GLY A 31 -5.86 8.46 -7.03
N TRP A 32 -6.61 7.52 -6.46
CA TRP A 32 -6.49 7.13 -5.05
C TRP A 32 -5.11 6.57 -4.69
N GLU A 33 -4.48 5.84 -5.61
CA GLU A 33 -3.16 5.24 -5.41
C GLU A 33 -2.09 6.32 -5.18
N LYS A 34 -2.00 7.33 -6.05
CA LYS A 34 -1.05 8.44 -5.89
C LYS A 34 -1.30 9.27 -4.63
N TRP A 35 -2.57 9.47 -4.27
CA TRP A 35 -2.92 10.12 -3.02
C TRP A 35 -2.42 9.32 -1.82
N TRP A 36 -2.72 8.01 -1.77
CA TRP A 36 -2.25 7.12 -0.70
C TRP A 36 -0.73 7.11 -0.62
N GLN A 37 -0.03 6.96 -1.75
CA GLN A 37 1.43 6.96 -1.82
C GLN A 37 2.06 8.22 -1.20
N SER A 38 1.39 9.36 -1.31
CA SER A 38 1.95 10.66 -0.89
C SER A 38 1.47 11.11 0.48
N ASP A 39 0.19 10.93 0.79
CA ASP A 39 -0.43 11.46 2.00
C ASP A 39 -0.17 10.58 3.23
N PHE A 40 -0.10 9.26 3.09
CA PHE A 40 0.15 8.38 4.24
C PHE A 40 1.52 8.65 4.89
N PRO A 41 2.65 8.69 4.15
CA PRO A 41 3.95 9.00 4.76
C PRO A 41 3.99 10.40 5.36
N ALA A 42 3.42 11.41 4.67
CA ALA A 42 3.38 12.78 5.19
C ALA A 42 2.54 12.92 6.46
N TRP A 43 1.42 12.19 6.54
CA TRP A 43 0.59 12.13 7.75
C TRP A 43 1.35 11.45 8.90
N LEU A 44 2.03 10.34 8.61
CA LEU A 44 2.82 9.60 9.60
C LEU A 44 3.96 10.47 10.16
N ASP A 45 4.63 11.23 9.30
CA ASP A 45 5.67 12.17 9.72
C ASP A 45 5.12 13.24 10.67
N THR A 46 3.91 13.73 10.39
CA THR A 46 3.25 14.77 11.19
C THR A 46 2.80 14.25 12.55
N VAL A 47 2.20 13.06 12.61
CA VAL A 47 1.65 12.52 13.86
C VAL A 47 2.71 11.98 14.82
N ASN A 48 3.85 11.54 14.29
CA ASN A 48 4.96 10.98 15.08
C ASN A 48 6.12 11.97 15.26
N ASP A 49 6.02 13.19 14.72
CA ASP A 49 7.09 14.20 14.72
C ASP A 49 8.43 13.61 14.24
N THR A 50 8.38 12.75 13.22
CA THR A 50 9.51 11.91 12.79
C THR A 50 9.46 11.67 11.29
N GLN A 51 10.52 12.04 10.56
CA GLN A 51 10.60 11.72 9.12
C GLN A 51 11.05 10.27 8.90
N TYR A 52 10.14 9.43 8.42
CA TYR A 52 10.44 8.04 8.06
C TYR A 52 11.01 7.90 6.65
N ASP A 53 11.81 6.85 6.43
CA ASP A 53 12.45 6.57 5.14
C ASP A 53 11.48 5.88 4.16
N PHE A 54 10.52 6.64 3.64
CA PHE A 54 9.65 6.23 2.54
C PHE A 54 10.11 6.88 1.24
N ARG A 55 10.60 6.08 0.29
CA ARG A 55 10.92 6.53 -1.07
C ARG A 55 9.80 6.10 -2.01
N ARG A 56 9.33 7.02 -2.85
CA ARG A 56 8.20 6.80 -3.77
C ARG A 56 8.67 6.59 -5.20
N GLU A 57 7.91 5.83 -5.97
CA GLU A 57 8.12 5.59 -7.41
C GLU A 57 9.57 5.22 -7.76
N VAL A 58 10.17 4.29 -7.00
CA VAL A 58 11.56 3.87 -7.20
C VAL A 58 11.65 2.89 -8.37
N ARG A 59 12.51 3.19 -9.34
CA ARG A 59 12.75 2.31 -10.49
C ARG A 59 13.79 1.27 -10.15
N ASP A 60 13.43 0.00 -10.25
CA ASP A 60 14.33 -1.14 -10.07
C ASP A 60 13.79 -2.37 -10.80
N GLY A 61 14.66 -3.26 -11.29
CA GLY A 61 14.25 -4.50 -11.95
C GLY A 61 13.32 -4.32 -13.17
N GLY A 62 13.28 -3.14 -13.79
CA GLY A 62 12.36 -2.83 -14.88
C GLY A 62 10.94 -2.44 -14.45
N ILE A 63 10.67 -2.35 -13.14
CA ILE A 63 9.39 -1.95 -12.56
C ILE A 63 9.51 -0.61 -11.83
N ILE A 64 8.38 -0.01 -11.47
CA ILE A 64 8.32 1.15 -10.57
C ILE A 64 7.68 0.63 -9.29
N ILE A 65 8.43 0.68 -8.19
CA ILE A 65 7.95 0.28 -6.86
C ILE A 65 7.31 1.50 -6.22
N ASP A 66 6.05 1.35 -5.80
CA ASP A 66 5.30 2.46 -5.19
C ASP A 66 5.98 3.00 -3.94
N TRP A 67 6.39 2.12 -3.03
CA TRP A 67 7.18 2.45 -1.85
C TRP A 67 8.39 1.53 -1.68
N VAL A 68 9.57 2.13 -1.57
CA VAL A 68 10.73 1.50 -0.95
C VAL A 68 10.89 2.08 0.44
N VAL A 69 10.64 1.25 1.45
CA VAL A 69 10.73 1.62 2.87
C VAL A 69 12.08 1.15 3.41
N ASN A 70 12.74 1.97 4.21
CA ASN A 70 14.01 1.67 4.90
C ASN A 70 15.25 1.52 4.00
N GLY A 71 15.17 1.89 2.72
CA GLY A 71 16.27 1.76 1.76
C GLY A 71 17.52 2.61 2.02
N ASN A 72 17.49 3.51 3.01
CA ASN A 72 18.62 4.31 3.50
C ASN A 72 18.88 4.08 5.01
N SER A 73 18.44 2.95 5.56
CA SER A 73 18.60 2.62 6.99
C SER A 73 19.25 1.24 7.18
N ASP A 74 19.66 0.92 8.41
CA ASP A 74 20.18 -0.42 8.76
C ASP A 74 19.07 -1.47 8.94
N SER A 75 17.80 -1.09 8.76
CA SER A 75 16.66 -2.02 8.81
C SER A 75 16.44 -2.69 7.45
N PRO A 76 15.80 -3.87 7.41
CA PRO A 76 15.45 -4.53 6.16
C PRO A 76 14.68 -3.59 5.22
N THR A 77 15.17 -3.47 3.98
CA THR A 77 14.51 -2.73 2.92
C THR A 77 13.26 -3.48 2.49
N ASN A 78 12.12 -2.77 2.47
CA ASN A 78 10.85 -3.35 2.08
C ASN A 78 10.40 -2.74 0.75
N ALA A 79 10.08 -3.57 -0.24
CA ALA A 79 9.38 -3.14 -1.45
C ALA A 79 7.88 -3.34 -1.24
N ILE A 80 7.12 -2.26 -1.36
CA ILE A 80 5.67 -2.26 -1.14
C ILE A 80 4.99 -1.70 -2.38
N GLU A 81 4.12 -2.51 -2.97
CA GLU A 81 3.24 -2.11 -4.07
C GLU A 81 1.85 -1.76 -3.53
N LEU A 82 1.29 -0.64 -3.97
CA LEU A 82 -0.03 -0.15 -3.54
C LEU A 82 -1.04 -0.28 -4.66
N LYS A 83 -2.24 -0.79 -4.38
CA LYS A 83 -3.36 -0.71 -5.33
C LYS A 83 -4.62 -0.19 -4.66
N ALA A 84 -5.28 0.76 -5.31
CA ALA A 84 -6.55 1.27 -4.80
C ALA A 84 -7.68 1.04 -5.80
N GLN A 85 -8.72 0.33 -5.36
CA GLN A 85 -9.92 0.14 -6.15
C GLN A 85 -10.68 1.46 -6.26
N THR A 86 -11.19 1.76 -7.46
CA THR A 86 -12.09 2.89 -7.70
C THR A 86 -13.46 2.39 -8.14
N HIS A 87 -14.50 3.22 -8.00
CA HIS A 87 -15.84 2.91 -8.50
C HIS A 87 -15.91 2.66 -10.02
N LYS A 88 -14.89 3.11 -10.78
CA LYS A 88 -14.81 2.93 -12.23
C LYS A 88 -14.20 1.58 -12.62
N THR A 89 -13.49 0.91 -11.73
CA THR A 89 -12.77 -0.33 -12.02
C THR A 89 -13.68 -1.52 -11.75
N THR A 90 -13.88 -2.39 -12.73
CA THR A 90 -14.58 -3.65 -12.49
C THR A 90 -13.75 -4.56 -11.58
N LYS A 91 -14.42 -5.38 -10.76
CA LYS A 91 -13.75 -6.34 -9.86
C LYS A 91 -12.70 -7.16 -10.61
N SER A 92 -13.08 -7.80 -11.72
CA SER A 92 -12.17 -8.67 -12.47
C SER A 92 -10.95 -7.92 -13.02
N SER A 93 -11.12 -6.70 -13.53
CA SER A 93 -9.99 -5.89 -13.99
C SER A 93 -9.05 -5.53 -12.85
N PHE A 94 -9.60 -5.12 -11.70
CA PHE A 94 -8.79 -4.74 -10.54
C PHE A 94 -8.00 -5.94 -10.01
N VAL A 95 -8.68 -7.07 -9.80
CA VAL A 95 -8.07 -8.34 -9.36
C VAL A 95 -6.94 -8.80 -10.28
N ASN A 96 -7.12 -8.64 -11.60
CA ASN A 96 -6.09 -8.99 -12.60
C ASN A 96 -4.91 -8.02 -12.59
N GLN A 97 -5.14 -6.72 -12.36
CA GLN A 97 -4.07 -5.72 -12.23
C GLN A 97 -3.20 -6.03 -11.01
N VAL A 98 -3.83 -6.21 -9.83
CA VAL A 98 -3.13 -6.63 -8.59
C VAL A 98 -2.30 -7.89 -8.82
N GLY A 99 -2.82 -8.87 -9.56
CA GLY A 99 -2.09 -10.09 -9.89
C GLY A 99 -0.81 -9.83 -10.70
N LYS A 100 -0.87 -8.97 -11.72
CA LYS A 100 0.30 -8.60 -12.53
C LYS A 100 1.36 -7.88 -11.71
N ASP A 101 0.93 -6.98 -10.82
CA ASP A 101 1.85 -6.21 -9.99
C ASP A 101 2.50 -7.09 -8.91
N LEU A 102 1.78 -8.10 -8.39
CA LEU A 102 2.37 -9.13 -7.54
C LEU A 102 3.42 -9.96 -8.29
N ASP A 103 3.15 -10.37 -9.53
CA ASP A 103 4.13 -11.11 -10.33
C ASP A 103 5.38 -10.27 -10.58
N ALA A 104 5.21 -8.99 -10.93
CA ALA A 104 6.30 -8.03 -11.06
C ALA A 104 7.12 -7.88 -9.77
N LEU A 105 6.44 -7.81 -8.61
CA LEU A 105 7.10 -7.69 -7.31
C LEU A 105 7.89 -8.95 -6.92
N ARG A 106 7.48 -10.15 -7.37
CA ARG A 106 8.21 -11.41 -7.14
C ARG A 106 9.56 -11.46 -7.85
N GLU A 107 9.67 -10.78 -8.99
CA GLU A 107 10.91 -10.73 -9.78
C GLU A 107 11.99 -9.84 -9.13
N LEU A 108 11.63 -9.04 -8.11
CA LEU A 108 12.62 -8.30 -7.34
C LEU A 108 13.53 -9.23 -6.53
N SER A 109 14.82 -8.87 -6.48
CA SER A 109 15.84 -9.58 -5.71
C SER A 109 15.45 -9.69 -4.23
N PRO A 110 15.33 -10.90 -3.67
CA PRO A 110 15.04 -11.08 -2.23
C PRO A 110 16.23 -10.70 -1.35
N PHE A 111 17.42 -10.51 -1.92
CA PHE A 111 18.59 -10.00 -1.20
C PHE A 111 18.46 -8.49 -0.96
N ASP A 112 18.01 -7.76 -1.98
CA ASP A 112 17.84 -6.31 -1.90
C ASP A 112 16.52 -5.92 -1.21
N TYR A 113 15.49 -6.75 -1.38
CA TYR A 113 14.15 -6.58 -0.79
C TYR A 113 13.72 -7.85 -0.05
N PRO A 114 14.26 -8.10 1.15
CA PRO A 114 13.89 -9.28 1.96
C PRO A 114 12.41 -9.33 2.32
N VAL A 115 11.73 -8.18 2.34
CA VAL A 115 10.27 -8.12 2.47
C VAL A 115 9.70 -7.46 1.23
N ARG A 116 8.81 -8.18 0.55
CA ARG A 116 8.04 -7.71 -0.60
C ARG A 116 6.57 -7.87 -0.26
N MET A 117 5.80 -6.79 -0.40
CA MET A 117 4.40 -6.76 0.01
C MET A 117 3.54 -6.03 -1.00
N SER A 118 2.32 -6.50 -1.22
CA SER A 118 1.27 -5.68 -1.82
C SER A 118 0.28 -5.25 -0.76
N LEU A 119 -0.03 -3.96 -0.73
CA LEU A 119 -1.12 -3.39 0.06
C LEU A 119 -2.21 -2.94 -0.89
N ILE A 120 -3.45 -3.31 -0.59
CA ILE A 120 -4.57 -2.97 -1.44
C ILE A 120 -5.69 -2.32 -0.65
N ALA A 121 -6.31 -1.29 -1.23
CA ALA A 121 -7.54 -0.68 -0.75
C ALA A 121 -8.70 -1.15 -1.63
N VAL A 122 -9.74 -1.72 -1.03
CA VAL A 122 -10.96 -2.16 -1.72
C VAL A 122 -12.17 -1.47 -1.13
N ILE A 123 -13.15 -1.15 -1.98
CA ILE A 123 -14.34 -0.36 -1.61
C ILE A 123 -15.64 -1.16 -1.68
N ASP A 124 -15.57 -2.42 -2.11
CA ASP A 124 -16.73 -3.31 -2.15
C ASP A 124 -16.42 -4.70 -1.57
N GLN A 125 -17.47 -5.33 -1.05
CA GLN A 125 -17.38 -6.61 -0.35
C GLN A 125 -16.97 -7.76 -1.29
N THR A 126 -17.39 -7.74 -2.55
CA THR A 126 -17.10 -8.83 -3.49
C THR A 126 -15.63 -8.84 -3.92
N THR A 127 -15.02 -7.66 -4.03
CA THR A 127 -13.58 -7.52 -4.29
C THR A 127 -12.78 -7.87 -3.04
N PHE A 128 -13.24 -7.47 -1.86
CA PHE A 128 -12.63 -7.88 -0.59
C PHE A 128 -12.55 -9.41 -0.47
N GLU A 129 -13.67 -10.11 -0.66
CA GLU A 129 -13.72 -11.58 -0.59
C GLU A 129 -12.77 -12.23 -1.60
N ALA A 130 -12.78 -11.76 -2.86
CA ALA A 130 -11.89 -12.26 -3.90
C ALA A 130 -10.40 -12.04 -3.59
N MET A 131 -10.05 -11.01 -2.83
CA MET A 131 -8.68 -10.75 -2.39
C MET A 131 -8.29 -11.68 -1.23
N VAL A 132 -9.19 -11.88 -0.26
CA VAL A 132 -8.98 -12.83 0.84
C VAL A 132 -8.80 -14.26 0.30
N GLU A 133 -9.58 -14.65 -0.70
CA GLU A 133 -9.40 -15.93 -1.42
C GLU A 133 -8.02 -16.06 -2.11
N ARG A 134 -7.32 -14.94 -2.32
CA ARG A 134 -5.96 -14.87 -2.87
C ARG A 134 -4.91 -14.60 -1.78
N ASP A 135 -5.17 -15.05 -0.57
CA ASP A 135 -4.27 -14.98 0.59
C ASP A 135 -3.96 -13.56 1.08
N PHE A 136 -4.77 -12.55 0.71
CA PHE A 136 -4.63 -11.23 1.32
C PHE A 136 -5.22 -11.23 2.73
N VAL A 137 -4.46 -10.69 3.68
CA VAL A 137 -4.84 -10.54 5.08
C VAL A 137 -5.46 -9.16 5.30
N PRO A 138 -6.66 -9.06 5.90
CA PRO A 138 -7.24 -7.77 6.25
C PRO A 138 -6.39 -7.02 7.30
N LEU A 139 -6.07 -5.76 7.03
CA LEU A 139 -5.35 -4.88 7.96
C LEU A 139 -6.31 -3.97 8.74
N THR A 140 -7.27 -3.39 8.03
CA THR A 140 -8.28 -2.51 8.62
C THR A 140 -9.51 -2.45 7.73
N LYS A 141 -10.70 -2.27 8.32
CA LYS A 141 -11.97 -2.13 7.61
C LYS A 141 -12.81 -1.03 8.25
N THR A 142 -13.15 -0.03 7.45
CA THR A 142 -14.19 0.97 7.77
C THR A 142 -15.44 0.66 6.96
N SER A 143 -16.53 1.41 7.16
CA SER A 143 -17.77 1.24 6.39
C SER A 143 -17.61 1.54 4.89
N GLN A 144 -16.52 2.20 4.48
CA GLN A 144 -16.31 2.67 3.10
C GLN A 144 -15.14 2.02 2.39
N VAL A 145 -14.14 1.51 3.12
CA VAL A 145 -12.92 0.93 2.54
C VAL A 145 -12.28 -0.07 3.48
N ALA A 146 -11.70 -1.12 2.91
CA ALA A 146 -10.85 -2.07 3.60
C ALA A 146 -9.43 -2.04 3.02
N PHE A 147 -8.43 -2.07 3.88
CA PHE A 147 -7.05 -2.36 3.50
C PHE A 147 -6.73 -3.82 3.75
N LEU A 148 -6.05 -4.44 2.80
CA LEU A 148 -5.52 -5.78 2.91
C LEU A 148 -4.04 -5.81 2.50
N SER A 149 -3.31 -6.81 2.96
CA SER A 149 -1.90 -7.01 2.64
C SER A 149 -1.62 -8.44 2.22
N ARG A 150 -0.63 -8.63 1.34
CA ARG A 150 -0.02 -9.93 1.05
C ARG A 150 1.50 -9.79 0.98
N THR A 151 2.23 -10.60 1.74
CA THR A 151 3.70 -10.68 1.71
C THR A 151 4.15 -11.83 0.78
N LEU A 152 5.28 -11.68 0.10
CA LEU A 152 5.83 -12.58 -0.93
C LEU A 152 7.12 -13.29 -0.52
#